data_AF-A0A534UW31-F1
#
_entry.id   AF-A0A534UW31-F1
#
_cell.length_a   1.000
_cell.length_b   1.000
_cell.length_c   1.000
_cell.angle_alpha   90.00
_cell.angle_beta   90.00
_cell.angle_gamma   90.00
#
_symmetry.space_group_name_H-M   'P 1'
#
loop_
_entity.id
_entity.type
_entity.pdbx_description
1 polymer ?
#
loop_
_entity_poly.entity_id
_entity_poly.type
_entity_poly.pdbx_seq_one_letter_code
_entity_poly.pdbx_strand_id
1 'polypeptide(L)'
;MTRYLSIGLSLLLALLSDVKSVPSAHAQQPVASFYYDERGNVTRQEQDTNNDGKMDRWIYYNRQGQIERVEQDINFDGKADVIVYYESGKPTRQEIASKNDGQIDTWLYLNARGEIERKGQDTEHSGKPTLWVYYENGQPLRSEENAKASGAATRKVYYKDGKISRVEEDTKGDGKIDSFSYFENGQLVRKELDRKHVGKIDLWGYYQAGRLVKQEEDLHGNGKVGRVVYFQGDEVIRRDEDTARHGRLDMIEIFSQGRLTKRLRDVKGTGKWDTVFYFQDNQLVREERDTNGDGIFDLRILYENGQIAAQEADTNGDRRVDVWVSFHNGEQVEQLEDQNYQGKITARYIFKGGQVVSQEQLPNADPPRASTPFARVEEELQSVTSYVPSITNDRRTASTLPGMESGAEIK
;
A
#
# COMPACT_ATOMS: atom_id res chain seq x y z
N MET A 1 18.03 0.10 5.92
CA MET A 1 19.06 0.81 6.69
C MET A 1 18.74 0.63 8.15
N THR A 2 19.48 -0.27 8.79
CA THR A 2 19.17 -0.82 10.10
C THR A 2 20.20 -0.29 11.08
N ARG A 3 19.84 0.72 11.88
CA ARG A 3 20.57 1.10 13.10
C ARG A 3 19.58 1.70 14.10
N TYR A 4 18.81 0.84 14.75
CA TYR A 4 18.28 1.18 16.07
C TYR A 4 19.38 0.82 17.07
N LEU A 5 20.20 1.81 17.42
CA LEU A 5 21.04 1.71 18.61
C LEU A 5 20.09 1.79 19.82
N SER A 6 19.94 0.68 20.51
CA SER A 6 19.47 0.64 21.88
C SER A 6 20.49 1.34 22.77
N ILE A 7 20.27 2.62 23.08
CA ILE A 7 21.03 3.30 24.13
C ILE A 7 20.16 3.23 25.39
N GLY A 8 20.33 2.15 26.15
CA GLY A 8 19.98 2.15 27.57
C GLY A 8 21.03 2.97 28.29
N LEU A 9 20.74 4.24 28.57
CA LEU A 9 21.60 5.08 29.38
C LEU A 9 21.17 4.97 30.84
N SER A 10 21.71 3.98 31.54
CA SER A 10 21.72 3.96 33.00
C SER A 10 22.94 4.75 33.46
N LEU A 11 22.76 6.03 33.85
CA LEU A 11 23.82 6.79 34.51
C LEU A 11 23.74 6.54 36.03
N LEU A 12 24.65 5.70 36.53
CA LEU A 12 24.91 5.48 37.95
C LEU A 12 26.10 6.35 38.33
N LEU A 13 25.94 7.31 39.25
CA LEU A 13 27.03 8.13 39.79
C LEU A 13 27.88 7.29 40.76
N ALA A 14 29.20 7.25 40.55
CA ALA A 14 30.18 6.73 41.51
C ALA A 14 31.12 7.86 41.95
N LEU A 15 31.26 8.01 43.28
CA LEU A 15 32.22 8.86 43.99
C LEU A 15 33.57 8.13 44.13
N LEU A 16 34.72 8.84 44.01
CA LEU A 16 35.83 8.81 44.99
C LEU A 16 37.08 9.66 44.64
N SER A 17 37.42 10.54 45.60
CA SER A 17 38.72 10.92 46.21
C SER A 17 39.87 11.60 45.45
N ASP A 18 40.10 12.85 45.89
CA ASP A 18 41.33 13.50 46.42
C ASP A 18 42.66 13.51 45.63
N VAL A 19 43.05 14.73 45.24
CA VAL A 19 44.44 15.20 45.27
C VAL A 19 44.48 16.62 45.85
N LYS A 20 45.34 16.83 46.87
CA LYS A 20 45.57 18.10 47.55
C LYS A 20 46.49 19.02 46.75
N SER A 21 46.16 20.31 46.69
CA SER A 21 47.11 21.41 46.46
C SER A 21 46.75 22.66 47.28
N VAL A 22 47.78 23.45 47.61
CA VAL A 22 47.88 24.52 48.63
C VAL A 22 47.13 25.79 48.21
N PRO A 23 46.51 26.58 49.14
CA PRO A 23 45.61 27.66 48.77
C PRO A 23 46.38 28.98 48.50
N SER A 24 46.12 29.58 47.33
CA SER A 24 46.34 31.01 47.10
C SER A 24 45.13 31.80 47.55
N ALA A 25 45.36 32.92 48.25
CA ALA A 25 44.31 33.83 48.71
C ALA A 25 43.68 34.58 47.52
N HIS A 26 42.72 33.94 46.87
CA HIS A 26 41.65 34.60 46.12
C HIS A 26 40.38 34.38 46.93
N ALA A 27 39.53 35.41 47.04
CA ALA A 27 38.23 35.27 47.66
C ALA A 27 37.55 34.04 47.07
N GLN A 28 37.35 32.99 47.88
CA GLN A 28 36.77 31.74 47.41
C GLN A 28 35.41 32.09 46.82
N GLN A 29 35.28 31.95 45.51
CA GLN A 29 33.98 32.08 44.89
C GLN A 29 33.09 30.95 45.42
N PRO A 30 31.81 31.24 45.70
CA PRO A 30 30.92 30.25 46.27
C PRO A 30 30.71 29.12 45.28
N VAL A 31 31.11 27.90 45.64
CA VAL A 31 30.81 26.67 44.87
C VAL A 31 29.32 26.32 44.89
N ALA A 32 28.55 26.95 45.79
CA ALA A 32 27.10 26.86 45.81
C ALA A 32 26.46 28.11 46.42
N SER A 33 25.27 28.47 45.90
CA SER A 33 24.41 29.55 46.40
C SER A 33 23.03 29.00 46.78
N PHE A 34 22.45 29.49 47.89
CA PHE A 34 21.13 29.07 48.38
C PHE A 34 20.19 30.26 48.47
N TYR A 35 18.95 30.06 48.03
CA TYR A 35 17.89 31.05 48.03
C TYR A 35 16.72 30.51 48.88
N TYR A 36 16.12 31.40 49.66
CA TYR A 36 15.12 31.04 50.66
C TYR A 36 13.81 31.82 50.46
N ASP A 37 12.69 31.25 50.87
CA ASP A 37 11.42 31.97 51.01
C ASP A 37 11.38 32.84 52.28
N GLU A 38 10.29 33.59 52.46
CA GLU A 38 10.07 34.45 53.65
C GLU A 38 10.02 33.68 54.99
N ARG A 39 9.86 32.36 54.93
CA ARG A 39 9.81 31.46 56.10
C ARG A 39 11.15 30.76 56.36
N GLY A 40 12.16 31.03 55.53
CA GLY A 40 13.49 30.43 55.64
C GLY A 40 13.62 29.04 55.01
N ASN A 41 12.66 28.58 54.20
CA ASN A 41 12.78 27.33 53.45
C ASN A 41 13.57 27.55 52.16
N VAL A 42 14.46 26.62 51.80
CA VAL A 42 15.20 26.69 50.54
C VAL A 42 14.24 26.57 49.35
N THR A 43 14.31 27.50 48.41
CA THR A 43 13.53 27.51 47.16
C THR A 43 14.38 27.22 45.94
N ARG A 44 15.67 27.59 45.97
CA ARG A 44 16.64 27.33 44.90
C ARG A 44 18.04 27.11 45.46
N GLN A 45 18.77 26.21 44.84
CA GLN A 45 20.20 26.00 45.04
C GLN A 45 20.90 26.10 43.69
N GLU A 46 22.02 26.78 43.63
CA GLU A 46 22.89 26.87 42.45
C GLU A 46 24.25 26.28 42.80
N GLN A 47 24.89 25.59 41.87
CA GLN A 47 26.20 24.98 42.07
C GLN A 47 27.09 25.26 40.86
N ASP A 48 28.35 25.55 41.15
CA ASP A 48 29.46 25.53 40.22
C ASP A 48 30.14 24.16 40.38
N THR A 49 29.89 23.25 39.44
CA THR A 49 30.37 21.86 39.52
C THR A 49 31.73 21.67 38.87
N ASN A 50 32.17 22.61 38.03
CA ASN A 50 33.48 22.58 37.36
C ASN A 50 34.53 23.52 38.00
N ASN A 51 34.12 24.36 38.96
CA ASN A 51 34.91 25.38 39.66
C ASN A 51 35.46 26.51 38.76
N ASP A 52 34.73 26.90 37.70
CA ASP A 52 35.12 27.98 36.80
C ASP A 52 34.59 29.36 37.22
N GLY A 53 33.81 29.42 38.30
CA GLY A 53 33.20 30.63 38.85
C GLY A 53 31.82 30.94 38.28
N LYS A 54 31.28 30.12 37.39
CA LYS A 54 29.91 30.20 36.88
C LYS A 54 29.09 29.03 37.41
N MET A 55 27.84 29.32 37.77
CA MET A 55 26.90 28.26 38.16
C MET A 55 26.51 27.48 36.90
N ASP A 56 26.54 26.15 36.98
CA ASP A 56 26.18 25.25 35.88
C ASP A 56 25.07 24.25 36.27
N ARG A 57 24.64 24.27 37.53
CA ARG A 57 23.56 23.43 38.03
C ARG A 57 22.62 24.21 38.92
N TRP A 58 21.31 24.10 38.66
CA TRP A 58 20.26 24.76 39.43
C TRP A 58 19.23 23.75 39.91
N ILE A 59 18.95 23.73 41.20
CA ILE A 59 17.97 22.84 41.85
C ILE A 59 16.87 23.71 42.44
N TYR A 60 15.61 23.42 42.13
CA TYR A 60 14.44 24.15 42.60
C TYR A 60 13.60 23.23 43.48
N TYR A 61 13.09 23.80 44.59
CA TYR A 61 12.33 23.07 45.60
C TYR A 61 10.91 23.62 45.69
N ASN A 62 9.93 22.71 45.84
CA ASN A 62 8.55 23.09 46.10
C ASN A 62 8.35 23.57 47.54
N ARG A 63 7.13 23.99 47.89
CA ARG A 63 6.77 24.48 49.23
C ARG A 63 6.93 23.45 50.36
N GLN A 64 7.03 22.16 50.02
CA GLN A 64 7.28 21.06 50.95
C GLN A 64 8.77 20.71 51.09
N GLY A 65 9.66 21.45 50.40
CA GLY A 65 11.11 21.21 50.39
C GLY A 65 11.53 20.01 49.54
N GLN A 66 10.65 19.49 48.68
CA GLN A 66 10.99 18.42 47.75
C GLN A 66 11.51 19.02 46.44
N ILE A 67 12.44 18.34 45.78
CA ILE A 67 12.92 18.75 44.46
C ILE A 67 11.72 18.76 43.50
N GLU A 68 11.53 19.89 42.84
CA GLU A 68 10.54 20.11 41.80
C GLU A 68 11.21 20.09 40.41
N ARG A 69 12.41 20.65 40.31
CA ARG A 69 13.13 20.79 39.04
C ARG A 69 14.64 20.84 39.25
N VAL A 70 15.39 20.24 38.34
CA VAL A 70 16.86 20.38 38.24
C VAL A 70 17.19 20.82 36.82
N GLU A 71 18.00 21.86 36.67
CA GLU A 71 18.59 22.33 35.41
C GLU A 71 20.10 22.08 35.46
N GLN A 72 20.68 21.63 34.36
CA GLN A 72 22.11 21.35 34.22
C GLN A 72 22.61 21.86 32.87
N ASP A 73 23.61 22.72 32.92
CA ASP A 73 24.50 23.07 31.80
C ASP A 73 25.61 22.01 31.73
N ILE A 74 25.69 21.28 30.62
CA ILE A 74 26.60 20.14 30.45
C ILE A 74 27.91 20.59 29.82
N ASN A 75 27.88 21.62 28.97
CA ASN A 75 29.03 22.11 28.23
C ASN A 75 29.68 23.38 28.84
N PHE A 76 29.07 23.91 29.90
CA PHE A 76 29.49 25.10 30.65
C PHE A 76 29.46 26.40 29.84
N ASP A 77 28.54 26.51 28.88
CA ASP A 77 28.37 27.70 28.04
C ASP A 77 27.48 28.80 28.66
N GLY A 78 26.90 28.52 29.82
CA GLY A 78 25.98 29.37 30.57
C GLY A 78 24.50 29.11 30.28
N LYS A 79 24.16 28.07 29.51
CA LYS A 79 22.78 27.67 29.22
C LYS A 79 22.52 26.24 29.69
N ALA A 80 21.34 26.01 30.27
CA ALA A 80 20.95 24.66 30.67
C ALA A 80 20.68 23.77 29.45
N ASP A 81 21.32 22.60 29.42
CA ASP A 81 21.15 21.59 28.38
C ASP A 81 20.14 20.52 28.79
N VAL A 82 19.98 20.28 30.09
CA VAL A 82 19.05 19.27 30.62
C VAL A 82 18.22 19.88 31.72
N ILE A 83 16.90 19.70 31.63
CA ILE A 83 15.93 20.08 32.66
C ILE A 83 15.14 18.85 33.07
N VAL A 84 15.19 18.47 34.34
CA VAL A 84 14.46 17.32 34.89
C VAL A 84 13.41 17.82 35.88
N TYR A 85 12.16 17.43 35.68
CA TYR A 85 11.04 17.73 36.56
C TYR A 85 10.70 16.53 37.43
N TYR A 86 10.35 16.80 38.68
CA TYR A 86 10.06 15.80 39.69
C TYR A 86 8.66 16.01 40.28
N GLU A 87 7.94 14.92 40.49
CA GLU A 87 6.71 14.90 41.27
C GLU A 87 6.81 13.81 42.34
N SER A 88 6.50 14.15 43.60
CA SER A 88 6.61 13.22 44.73
C SER A 88 7.97 12.52 44.83
N GLY A 89 9.06 13.25 44.50
CA GLY A 89 10.44 12.75 44.54
C GLY A 89 10.84 11.81 43.39
N LYS A 90 9.98 11.61 42.38
CA LYS A 90 10.28 10.79 41.19
C LYS A 90 10.34 11.68 39.94
N PRO A 91 11.27 11.43 39.02
CA PRO A 91 11.32 12.18 37.77
C PRO A 91 10.10 11.85 36.90
N THR A 92 9.42 12.87 36.39
CA THR A 92 8.23 12.72 35.53
C THR A 92 8.46 13.23 34.12
N ARG A 93 9.36 14.21 33.94
CA ARG A 93 9.70 14.79 32.64
C ARG A 93 11.17 15.16 32.56
N GLN A 94 11.77 14.98 31.38
CA GLN A 94 13.07 15.52 31.03
C GLN A 94 12.95 16.35 29.76
N GLU A 95 13.61 17.50 29.71
CA GLU A 95 13.81 18.33 28.53
C GLU A 95 15.31 18.37 28.25
N ILE A 96 15.71 18.09 27.01
CA ILE A 96 17.11 17.90 26.64
C ILE A 96 17.40 18.69 25.36
N ALA A 97 18.45 19.52 25.40
CA ALA A 97 19.12 20.07 24.23
C ALA A 97 20.18 19.05 23.79
N SER A 98 19.86 18.20 22.81
CA SER A 98 20.71 17.03 22.50
C SER A 98 22.09 17.40 21.94
N LYS A 99 22.25 18.64 21.48
CA LYS A 99 23.50 19.21 20.95
C LYS A 99 24.26 20.06 21.97
N ASN A 100 23.74 20.18 23.18
CA ASN A 100 24.25 21.06 24.23
C ASN A 100 24.43 22.51 23.74
N ASP A 101 23.37 23.16 23.27
CA ASP A 101 23.37 24.56 22.81
C ASP A 101 22.30 25.41 23.54
N GLY A 102 21.70 24.83 24.59
CA GLY A 102 20.55 25.34 25.31
C GLY A 102 19.20 25.29 24.55
N GLN A 103 19.16 24.76 23.32
CA GLN A 103 17.91 24.63 22.57
C GLN A 103 17.34 23.23 22.75
N ILE A 104 16.28 23.12 23.55
CA ILE A 104 15.59 21.86 23.81
C ILE A 104 15.01 21.31 22.49
N ASP A 105 15.42 20.10 22.13
CA ASP A 105 14.93 19.36 20.97
C ASP A 105 14.30 18.01 21.33
N THR A 106 14.40 17.60 22.60
CA THR A 106 13.95 16.29 23.07
C THR A 106 13.22 16.41 24.40
N TRP A 107 12.07 15.75 24.50
CA TRP A 107 11.24 15.68 25.71
C TRP A 107 10.97 14.23 26.06
N LEU A 108 11.25 13.82 27.30
CA LEU A 108 10.93 12.48 27.80
C LEU A 108 9.88 12.60 28.90
N TYR A 109 8.86 11.75 28.86
CA TYR A 109 7.85 11.60 29.90
C TYR A 109 7.97 10.19 30.46
N LEU A 110 8.02 10.10 31.79
CA LEU A 110 8.26 8.87 32.52
C LEU A 110 7.00 8.44 33.26
N ASN A 111 6.69 7.16 33.21
CA ASN A 111 5.59 6.58 33.98
C ASN A 111 5.95 6.44 35.47
N ALA A 112 5.02 5.97 36.30
CA ALA A 112 5.23 5.79 37.74
C ALA A 112 6.35 4.80 38.13
N ARG A 113 6.81 3.96 37.19
CA ARG A 113 7.95 3.02 37.32
C ARG A 113 9.28 3.66 36.89
N GLY A 114 9.25 4.88 36.35
CA GLY A 114 10.44 5.57 35.81
C GLY A 114 10.80 5.12 34.40
N GLU A 115 9.92 4.40 33.70
CA GLU A 115 10.12 3.97 32.32
C GLU A 115 9.59 5.06 31.38
N ILE A 116 10.20 5.23 30.21
CA ILE A 116 9.70 6.16 29.19
C ILE A 116 8.35 5.65 28.69
N GLU A 117 7.31 6.46 28.86
CA GLU A 117 5.99 6.22 28.26
C GLU A 117 5.79 7.04 26.98
N ARG A 118 6.47 8.18 26.88
CA ARG A 118 6.36 9.08 25.73
C ARG A 118 7.64 9.89 25.52
N LYS A 119 8.07 10.00 24.27
CA LYS A 119 9.21 10.81 23.82
C LYS A 119 8.76 11.79 22.75
N GLY A 120 9.01 13.07 22.93
CA GLY A 120 8.85 14.13 21.93
C GLY A 120 10.21 14.50 21.33
N GLN A 121 10.25 14.82 20.04
CA GLN A 121 11.43 15.33 19.35
C GLN A 121 11.03 16.47 18.41
N ASP A 122 11.81 17.54 18.38
CA ASP A 122 11.70 18.64 17.43
C ASP A 122 12.67 18.41 16.27
N THR A 123 12.21 17.66 15.26
CA THR A 123 13.03 17.34 14.08
C THR A 123 13.26 18.52 13.16
N GLU A 124 12.44 19.57 13.28
CA GLU A 124 12.46 20.75 12.41
C GLU A 124 13.06 22.00 13.08
N HIS A 125 13.47 21.91 14.36
CA HIS A 125 14.00 23.04 15.16
C HIS A 125 13.01 24.21 15.27
N SER A 126 11.73 23.88 15.40
CA SER A 126 10.63 24.83 15.57
C SER A 126 10.47 25.37 17.00
N GLY A 127 11.20 24.79 17.96
CA GLY A 127 11.03 24.97 19.41
C GLY A 127 9.90 24.13 20.00
N LYS A 128 9.32 23.19 19.23
CA LYS A 128 8.21 22.34 19.68
C LYS A 128 8.39 20.92 19.13
N PRO A 129 7.97 19.87 19.87
CA PRO A 129 7.99 18.51 19.36
C PRO A 129 7.15 18.36 18.07
N THR A 130 7.79 17.93 17.00
CA THR A 130 7.16 17.56 15.71
C THR A 130 6.91 16.06 15.59
N LEU A 131 7.68 15.24 16.33
CA LEU A 131 7.54 13.79 16.43
C LEU A 131 7.27 13.38 17.88
N TRP A 132 6.20 12.62 18.09
CA TRP A 132 5.93 11.93 19.35
C TRP A 132 6.04 10.42 19.16
N VAL A 133 6.71 9.74 20.08
CA VAL A 133 6.79 8.27 20.15
C VAL A 133 6.22 7.84 21.50
N TYR A 134 5.26 6.91 21.47
CA TYR A 134 4.62 6.34 22.64
C TYR A 134 5.14 4.93 22.86
N TYR A 135 5.41 4.59 24.11
CA TYR A 135 6.02 3.33 24.51
C TYR A 135 5.10 2.57 25.45
N GLU A 136 5.14 1.24 25.33
CA GLU A 136 4.51 0.32 26.26
C GLU A 136 5.51 -0.79 26.59
N ASN A 137 5.77 -1.02 27.89
CA ASN A 137 6.77 -1.98 28.36
C ASN A 137 8.15 -1.82 27.70
N GLY A 138 8.56 -0.57 27.47
CA GLY A 138 9.85 -0.21 26.85
C GLY A 138 9.92 -0.42 25.32
N GLN A 139 8.86 -0.91 24.69
CA GLN A 139 8.78 -1.08 23.23
C GLN A 139 7.95 0.07 22.63
N PRO A 140 8.28 0.55 21.42
CA PRO A 140 7.45 1.53 20.74
C PRO A 140 6.10 0.88 20.41
N LEU A 141 5.02 1.55 20.78
CA LEU A 141 3.65 1.19 20.44
C LEU A 141 3.22 1.95 19.18
N ARG A 142 3.54 3.25 19.14
CA ARG A 142 3.09 4.15 18.08
C ARG A 142 3.96 5.40 17.99
N SER A 143 4.06 6.01 16.82
CA SER A 143 4.56 7.37 16.66
C SER A 143 3.55 8.25 15.91
N GLU A 144 3.62 9.55 16.17
CA GLU A 144 2.83 10.60 15.52
C GLU A 144 3.77 11.70 15.05
N GLU A 145 3.65 12.10 13.81
CA GLU A 145 4.42 13.19 13.22
C GLU A 145 3.47 14.25 12.66
N ASN A 146 3.73 15.51 13.04
CA ASN A 146 2.97 16.67 12.62
C ASN A 146 3.82 17.49 11.65
N ALA A 147 3.73 17.22 10.34
CA ALA A 147 4.51 17.96 9.33
C ALA A 147 3.97 19.39 9.07
N LYS A 148 2.87 19.80 9.72
CA LYS A 148 2.25 21.14 9.55
C LYS A 148 1.78 21.73 10.87
N ALA A 149 1.85 23.06 10.96
CA ALA A 149 1.42 23.86 12.12
C ALA A 149 -0.10 23.77 12.45
N SER A 150 -0.88 22.98 11.71
CA SER A 150 -2.32 22.76 11.94
C SER A 150 -2.64 21.89 13.17
N GLY A 151 -1.62 21.25 13.77
CA GLY A 151 -1.76 20.50 15.02
C GLY A 151 -2.32 19.08 14.88
N ALA A 152 -2.77 18.68 13.69
CA ALA A 152 -3.16 17.29 13.40
C ALA A 152 -1.95 16.49 12.89
N ALA A 153 -1.81 15.24 13.35
CA ALA A 153 -0.78 14.31 12.89
C ALA A 153 -0.99 13.98 11.41
N THR A 154 -0.04 14.40 10.58
CA THR A 154 0.00 14.08 9.15
C THR A 154 0.42 12.63 8.93
N ARG A 155 1.09 12.03 9.91
CA ARG A 155 1.55 10.63 9.83
C ARG A 155 1.51 9.94 11.18
N LYS A 156 0.94 8.74 11.23
CA LYS A 156 0.94 7.86 12.41
C LYS A 156 1.53 6.50 12.04
N VAL A 157 2.48 6.02 12.82
CA VAL A 157 3.11 4.70 12.63
C VAL A 157 2.79 3.83 13.82
N TYR A 158 2.30 2.62 13.57
CA TYR A 158 1.99 1.63 14.59
C TYR A 158 2.99 0.49 14.54
N TYR A 159 3.35 0.01 15.72
CA TYR A 159 4.35 -1.03 15.88
C TYR A 159 3.73 -2.25 16.56
N LYS A 160 4.17 -3.44 16.14
CA LYS A 160 3.85 -4.73 16.76
C LYS A 160 5.13 -5.55 16.77
N ASP A 161 5.49 -6.09 17.94
CA ASP A 161 6.71 -6.89 18.15
C ASP A 161 7.98 -6.16 17.66
N GLY A 162 8.05 -4.85 17.90
CA GLY A 162 9.16 -3.97 17.50
C GLY A 162 9.25 -3.67 16.00
N LYS A 163 8.30 -4.15 15.19
CA LYS A 163 8.23 -3.91 13.73
C LYS A 163 7.03 -3.05 13.38
N ILE A 164 7.12 -2.30 12.29
CA ILE A 164 5.98 -1.55 11.76
C ILE A 164 4.89 -2.54 11.35
N SER A 165 3.66 -2.29 11.79
CA SER A 165 2.46 -3.05 11.42
C SER A 165 1.50 -2.23 10.57
N ARG A 166 1.45 -0.91 10.78
CA ARG A 166 0.57 0.00 10.04
C ARG A 166 1.17 1.41 9.97
N VAL A 167 0.93 2.09 8.85
CA VAL A 167 1.18 3.52 8.68
C VAL A 167 -0.11 4.17 8.21
N GLU A 168 -0.48 5.28 8.82
CA GLU A 168 -1.61 6.14 8.44
C GLU A 168 -1.07 7.51 8.06
N GLU A 169 -1.51 8.04 6.92
CA GLU A 169 -1.07 9.33 6.39
C GLU A 169 -2.26 10.18 5.93
N ASP A 170 -2.25 11.46 6.31
CA ASP A 170 -3.07 12.52 5.72
C ASP A 170 -2.21 13.21 4.66
N THR A 171 -2.34 12.76 3.41
CA THR A 171 -1.41 13.14 2.34
C THR A 171 -1.57 14.59 1.87
N LYS A 172 -2.71 15.22 2.16
CA LYS A 172 -3.01 16.62 1.78
C LYS A 172 -2.96 17.59 2.98
N GLY A 173 -3.05 17.09 4.20
CA GLY A 173 -2.98 17.89 5.43
C GLY A 173 -4.31 18.57 5.78
N ASP A 174 -5.45 17.96 5.48
CA ASP A 174 -6.79 18.48 5.85
C ASP A 174 -7.33 17.94 7.18
N GLY A 175 -6.51 17.17 7.90
CA GLY A 175 -6.82 16.52 9.17
C GLY A 175 -7.50 15.17 9.04
N LYS A 176 -7.70 14.64 7.81
CA LYS A 176 -8.29 13.33 7.56
C LYS A 176 -7.26 12.40 6.94
N ILE A 177 -7.05 11.25 7.58
CA ILE A 177 -6.21 10.19 7.01
C ILE A 177 -6.85 9.67 5.72
N ASP A 178 -6.08 9.64 4.64
CA ASP A 178 -6.51 9.17 3.31
C ASP A 178 -5.60 8.06 2.74
N SER A 179 -4.53 7.71 3.44
CA SER A 179 -3.61 6.62 3.09
C SER A 179 -3.37 5.69 4.27
N PHE A 180 -3.55 4.39 4.04
CA PHE A 180 -3.31 3.34 5.04
C PHE A 180 -2.41 2.27 4.44
N SER A 181 -1.25 2.02 5.06
CA SER A 181 -0.32 0.97 4.64
C SER A 181 -0.20 -0.07 5.75
N TYR A 182 -0.29 -1.36 5.39
CA TYR A 182 -0.26 -2.49 6.31
C TYR A 182 0.95 -3.37 6.04
N PHE A 183 1.62 -3.78 7.12
CA PHE A 183 2.87 -4.50 7.06
C PHE A 183 2.79 -5.81 7.84
N GLU A 184 3.34 -6.87 7.26
CA GLU A 184 3.55 -8.15 7.92
C GLU A 184 5.03 -8.45 7.97
N ASN A 185 5.56 -8.70 9.16
CA ASN A 185 7.00 -8.95 9.37
C ASN A 185 7.92 -7.85 8.79
N GLY A 186 7.43 -6.62 8.66
CA GLY A 186 8.15 -5.48 8.09
C GLY A 186 8.07 -5.36 6.55
N GLN A 187 7.31 -6.23 5.88
CA GLN A 187 7.04 -6.14 4.44
C GLN A 187 5.65 -5.55 4.20
N LEU A 188 5.54 -4.61 3.26
CA LEU A 188 4.26 -4.07 2.84
C LEU A 188 3.44 -5.18 2.19
N VAL A 189 2.23 -5.43 2.69
CA VAL A 189 1.30 -6.45 2.13
C VAL A 189 0.03 -5.83 1.57
N ARG A 190 -0.35 -4.65 2.04
CA ARG A 190 -1.57 -3.96 1.59
C ARG A 190 -1.44 -2.46 1.73
N LYS A 191 -1.98 -1.72 0.77
CA LYS A 191 -2.15 -0.27 0.82
C LYS A 191 -3.58 0.10 0.42
N GLU A 192 -4.19 1.01 1.16
CA GLU A 192 -5.55 1.50 0.94
C GLU A 192 -5.52 3.01 0.78
N LEU A 193 -6.22 3.55 -0.22
CA LEU A 193 -6.29 4.99 -0.49
C LEU A 193 -7.74 5.47 -0.66
N ASP A 194 -8.06 6.61 -0.04
CA ASP A 194 -9.23 7.45 -0.33
C ASP A 194 -8.80 8.59 -1.27
N ARG A 195 -8.62 8.27 -2.55
CA ARG A 195 -8.19 9.22 -3.59
C ARG A 195 -9.27 10.27 -3.87
N LYS A 196 -10.54 9.92 -3.65
CA LYS A 196 -11.70 10.81 -3.86
C LYS A 196 -11.96 11.73 -2.67
N HIS A 197 -11.31 11.49 -1.54
CA HIS A 197 -11.39 12.28 -0.31
C HIS A 197 -12.79 12.40 0.29
N VAL A 198 -13.57 11.33 0.19
CA VAL A 198 -14.96 11.28 0.67
C VAL A 198 -15.09 10.55 2.01
N GLY A 199 -13.96 10.20 2.64
CA GLY A 199 -13.89 9.41 3.87
C GLY A 199 -14.10 7.90 3.62
N LYS A 200 -13.98 7.44 2.38
CA LYS A 200 -14.16 6.04 2.00
C LYS A 200 -13.03 5.62 1.08
N ILE A 201 -12.42 4.48 1.36
CA ILE A 201 -11.39 3.90 0.49
C ILE A 201 -12.00 3.60 -0.89
N ASP A 202 -11.28 3.97 -1.95
CA ASP A 202 -11.65 3.66 -3.34
C ASP A 202 -10.57 2.88 -4.10
N LEU A 203 -9.43 2.62 -3.46
CA LEU A 203 -8.33 1.85 -4.03
C LEU A 203 -7.68 0.96 -2.97
N TRP A 204 -7.52 -0.32 -3.28
CA TRP A 204 -6.77 -1.29 -2.49
C TRP A 204 -5.67 -1.91 -3.35
N GLY A 205 -4.43 -1.81 -2.93
CA GLY A 205 -3.28 -2.49 -3.53
C GLY A 205 -2.77 -3.59 -2.62
N TYR A 206 -2.45 -4.76 -3.19
CA TYR A 206 -1.94 -5.92 -2.48
C TYR A 206 -0.54 -6.26 -3.00
N TYR A 207 0.36 -6.51 -2.06
CA TYR A 207 1.79 -6.64 -2.34
C TYR A 207 2.32 -8.00 -1.88
N GLN A 208 3.21 -8.56 -2.67
CA GLN A 208 3.94 -9.78 -2.33
C GLN A 208 5.41 -9.62 -2.73
N ALA A 209 6.32 -9.92 -1.80
CA ALA A 209 7.76 -9.74 -1.99
C ALA A 209 8.14 -8.32 -2.52
N GLY A 210 7.41 -7.29 -2.06
CA GLY A 210 7.63 -5.89 -2.45
C GLY A 210 7.07 -5.48 -3.81
N ARG A 211 6.34 -6.37 -4.52
CA ARG A 211 5.72 -6.07 -5.81
C ARG A 211 4.21 -6.02 -5.70
N LEU A 212 3.56 -5.12 -6.44
CA LEU A 212 2.09 -5.08 -6.57
C LEU A 212 1.65 -6.32 -7.35
N VAL A 213 0.73 -7.12 -6.78
CA VAL A 213 0.22 -8.35 -7.41
C VAL A 213 -1.27 -8.26 -7.73
N LYS A 214 -2.00 -7.42 -7.00
CA LYS A 214 -3.43 -7.20 -7.19
C LYS A 214 -3.81 -5.77 -6.82
N GLN A 215 -4.72 -5.18 -7.57
CA GLN A 215 -5.34 -3.89 -7.28
C GLN A 215 -6.86 -4.03 -7.39
N GLU A 216 -7.59 -3.50 -6.42
CA GLU A 216 -9.05 -3.41 -6.44
C GLU A 216 -9.46 -1.94 -6.39
N GLU A 217 -10.49 -1.57 -7.15
CA GLU A 217 -10.96 -0.20 -7.26
C GLU A 217 -12.48 -0.09 -7.15
N ASP A 218 -12.94 0.82 -6.29
CA ASP A 218 -14.31 1.33 -6.33
C ASP A 218 -14.38 2.50 -7.32
N LEU A 219 -14.65 2.14 -8.58
CA LEU A 219 -14.76 3.08 -9.68
C LEU A 219 -15.83 4.16 -9.43
N HIS A 220 -16.85 3.89 -8.62
CA HIS A 220 -18.05 4.72 -8.53
C HIS A 220 -18.28 5.36 -7.15
N GLY A 221 -17.44 5.04 -6.15
CA GLY A 221 -17.57 5.58 -4.79
C GLY A 221 -18.79 5.04 -4.03
N ASN A 222 -19.32 3.89 -4.44
CA ASN A 222 -20.51 3.28 -3.83
C ASN A 222 -20.16 2.27 -2.72
N GLY A 223 -18.88 2.10 -2.39
CA GLY A 223 -18.36 1.15 -1.43
C GLY A 223 -18.20 -0.27 -1.97
N LYS A 224 -18.37 -0.50 -3.28
CA LYS A 224 -18.19 -1.81 -3.92
C LYS A 224 -17.07 -1.74 -4.94
N VAL A 225 -16.28 -2.81 -4.99
CA VAL A 225 -15.23 -2.97 -6.01
C VAL A 225 -15.89 -3.13 -7.38
N GLY A 226 -15.58 -2.21 -8.29
CA GLY A 226 -16.01 -2.24 -9.68
C GLY A 226 -14.94 -2.78 -10.63
N ARG A 227 -13.67 -2.80 -10.22
CA ARG A 227 -12.56 -3.33 -11.00
C ARG A 227 -11.54 -4.06 -10.14
N VAL A 228 -11.03 -5.17 -10.66
CA VAL A 228 -9.89 -5.90 -10.10
C VAL A 228 -8.82 -6.04 -11.18
N VAL A 229 -7.56 -5.72 -10.88
CA VAL A 229 -6.43 -5.85 -11.79
C VAL A 229 -5.38 -6.75 -11.15
N TYR A 230 -4.86 -7.71 -11.92
CA TYR A 230 -3.80 -8.62 -11.47
C TYR A 230 -2.52 -8.34 -12.26
N PHE A 231 -1.39 -8.45 -11.56
CA PHE A 231 -0.07 -8.09 -12.07
C PHE A 231 0.91 -9.25 -11.97
N GLN A 232 1.83 -9.34 -12.93
CA GLN A 232 3.01 -10.18 -12.88
C GLN A 232 4.24 -9.31 -13.17
N GLY A 233 5.00 -8.98 -12.11
CA GLY A 233 6.02 -7.94 -12.24
C GLY A 233 5.36 -6.59 -12.49
N ASP A 234 5.78 -5.89 -13.56
CA ASP A 234 5.22 -4.59 -13.95
C ASP A 234 4.12 -4.72 -15.01
N GLU A 235 3.79 -5.95 -15.45
CA GLU A 235 2.79 -6.20 -16.48
C GLU A 235 1.42 -6.52 -15.87
N VAL A 236 0.37 -5.92 -16.44
CA VAL A 236 -1.02 -6.36 -16.21
C VAL A 236 -1.21 -7.67 -16.97
N ILE A 237 -1.72 -8.69 -16.26
CA ILE A 237 -2.02 -10.01 -16.84
C ILE A 237 -3.52 -10.26 -16.94
N ARG A 238 -4.31 -9.61 -16.08
CA ARG A 238 -5.76 -9.77 -16.05
C ARG A 238 -6.45 -8.54 -15.48
N ARG A 239 -7.63 -8.23 -16.01
CA ARG A 239 -8.55 -7.22 -15.47
C ARG A 239 -9.96 -7.78 -15.45
N ASP A 240 -10.61 -7.65 -14.31
CA ASP A 240 -12.03 -7.96 -14.13
C ASP A 240 -12.80 -6.66 -13.87
N GLU A 241 -13.98 -6.49 -14.45
CA GLU A 241 -14.76 -5.27 -14.30
C GLU A 241 -16.28 -5.51 -14.31
N ASP A 242 -17.00 -4.72 -13.51
CA ASP A 242 -18.48 -4.59 -13.53
C ASP A 242 -18.81 -3.40 -14.45
N THR A 243 -18.92 -3.66 -15.75
CA THR A 243 -19.14 -2.61 -16.75
C THR A 243 -20.60 -2.16 -16.80
N ALA A 244 -21.53 -3.02 -16.38
CA ALA A 244 -22.96 -2.75 -16.30
C ALA A 244 -23.41 -2.14 -14.96
N ARG A 245 -22.54 -2.09 -13.95
CA ARG A 245 -22.75 -1.50 -12.62
C ARG A 245 -23.85 -2.16 -11.79
N HIS A 246 -24.07 -3.46 -11.99
CA HIS A 246 -25.07 -4.21 -11.23
C HIS A 246 -24.50 -4.89 -9.98
N GLY A 247 -23.24 -4.62 -9.63
CA GLY A 247 -22.56 -5.15 -8.46
C GLY A 247 -22.03 -6.58 -8.65
N ARG A 248 -21.85 -7.02 -9.90
CA ARG A 248 -21.19 -8.27 -10.26
C ARG A 248 -20.26 -7.99 -11.43
N LEU A 249 -19.06 -8.58 -11.43
CA LEU A 249 -18.13 -8.43 -12.54
C LEU A 249 -18.73 -9.14 -13.77
N ASP A 250 -18.78 -8.46 -14.90
CA ASP A 250 -19.39 -8.93 -16.16
C ASP A 250 -18.38 -8.98 -17.33
N MET A 251 -17.13 -8.60 -17.06
CA MET A 251 -16.04 -8.64 -18.01
C MET A 251 -14.75 -9.16 -17.36
N ILE A 252 -14.04 -10.04 -18.07
CA ILE A 252 -12.66 -10.42 -17.78
C ILE A 252 -11.83 -10.18 -19.03
N GLU A 253 -10.73 -9.46 -18.91
CA GLU A 253 -9.73 -9.22 -19.96
C GLU A 253 -8.42 -9.88 -19.56
N ILE A 254 -7.78 -10.57 -20.50
CA ILE A 254 -6.49 -11.25 -20.32
C ILE A 254 -5.44 -10.64 -21.23
N PHE A 255 -4.27 -10.38 -20.65
CA PHE A 255 -3.18 -9.69 -21.30
C PHE A 255 -1.94 -10.58 -21.33
N SER A 256 -1.16 -10.43 -22.40
CA SER A 256 0.17 -11.05 -22.54
C SER A 256 1.10 -10.03 -23.18
N GLN A 257 2.27 -9.80 -22.58
CA GLN A 257 3.25 -8.82 -23.07
C GLN A 257 2.64 -7.42 -23.28
N GLY A 258 1.76 -7.01 -22.36
CA GLY A 258 1.04 -5.73 -22.41
C GLY A 258 -0.07 -5.62 -23.46
N ARG A 259 -0.41 -6.68 -24.19
CA ARG A 259 -1.46 -6.69 -25.23
C ARG A 259 -2.67 -7.51 -24.79
N LEU A 260 -3.87 -7.06 -25.14
CA LEU A 260 -5.10 -7.83 -24.93
C LEU A 260 -5.10 -9.07 -25.83
N THR A 261 -5.36 -10.23 -25.25
CA THR A 261 -5.36 -11.53 -25.96
C THR A 261 -6.72 -12.21 -25.92
N LYS A 262 -7.44 -12.09 -24.80
CA LYS A 262 -8.81 -12.61 -24.64
C LYS A 262 -9.68 -11.65 -23.86
N ARG A 263 -10.98 -11.66 -24.12
CA ARG A 263 -12.01 -11.01 -23.30
C ARG A 263 -13.22 -11.93 -23.15
N LEU A 264 -13.62 -12.24 -21.92
CA LEU A 264 -14.87 -12.94 -21.60
C LEU A 264 -15.91 -11.94 -21.13
N ARG A 265 -17.18 -12.13 -21.51
CA ARG A 265 -18.31 -11.25 -21.13
C ARG A 265 -19.59 -12.01 -20.85
N ASP A 266 -20.38 -11.47 -19.92
CA ASP A 266 -21.82 -11.72 -19.77
C ASP A 266 -22.57 -10.63 -20.56
N VAL A 267 -22.68 -10.82 -21.88
CA VAL A 267 -23.29 -9.81 -22.76
C VAL A 267 -24.80 -9.74 -22.55
N LYS A 268 -25.43 -10.86 -22.21
CA LYS A 268 -26.88 -10.96 -21.98
C LYS A 268 -27.29 -10.47 -20.58
N GLY A 269 -26.35 -10.27 -19.66
CA GLY A 269 -26.61 -9.79 -18.30
C GLY A 269 -27.32 -10.83 -17.42
N THR A 270 -27.07 -12.11 -17.66
CA THR A 270 -27.74 -13.23 -16.98
C THR A 270 -27.03 -13.64 -15.68
N GLY A 271 -25.84 -13.11 -15.42
CA GLY A 271 -24.91 -13.55 -14.40
C GLY A 271 -24.06 -14.74 -14.81
N LYS A 272 -24.10 -15.15 -16.08
CA LYS A 272 -23.28 -16.21 -16.67
C LYS A 272 -22.48 -15.63 -17.84
N TRP A 273 -21.23 -16.06 -17.97
CA TRP A 273 -20.44 -15.74 -19.15
C TRP A 273 -21.09 -16.37 -20.39
N ASP A 274 -21.21 -15.63 -21.47
CA ASP A 274 -21.88 -16.09 -22.70
C ASP A 274 -21.09 -15.79 -23.97
N THR A 275 -20.05 -14.97 -23.88
CA THR A 275 -19.25 -14.56 -25.04
C THR A 275 -17.77 -14.52 -24.69
N VAL A 276 -16.92 -15.05 -25.58
CA VAL A 276 -15.47 -14.89 -25.53
C VAL A 276 -14.95 -14.29 -26.84
N PHE A 277 -14.06 -13.32 -26.72
CA PHE A 277 -13.37 -12.66 -27.83
C PHE A 277 -11.88 -12.99 -27.76
N TYR A 278 -11.27 -13.25 -28.91
CA TYR A 278 -9.84 -13.50 -29.06
C TYR A 278 -9.21 -12.42 -29.94
N PHE A 279 -8.08 -11.92 -29.49
CA PHE A 279 -7.37 -10.81 -30.12
C PHE A 279 -5.97 -11.24 -30.54
N GLN A 280 -5.56 -10.80 -31.73
CA GLN A 280 -4.20 -10.94 -32.24
C GLN A 280 -3.77 -9.59 -32.82
N ASP A 281 -2.58 -9.12 -32.44
CA ASP A 281 -2.04 -7.81 -32.87
C ASP A 281 -3.04 -6.65 -32.70
N ASN A 282 -3.74 -6.64 -31.55
CA ASN A 282 -4.79 -5.69 -31.19
C ASN A 282 -6.03 -5.67 -32.11
N GLN A 283 -6.21 -6.70 -32.95
CA GLN A 283 -7.40 -6.89 -33.76
C GLN A 283 -8.24 -8.06 -33.25
N LEU A 284 -9.57 -7.93 -33.29
CA LEU A 284 -10.47 -9.04 -33.03
C LEU A 284 -10.35 -10.04 -34.20
N VAL A 285 -10.02 -11.28 -33.89
CA VAL A 285 -9.85 -12.36 -34.90
C VAL A 285 -10.88 -13.47 -34.75
N ARG A 286 -11.40 -13.67 -33.54
CA ARG A 286 -12.41 -14.69 -33.26
C ARG A 286 -13.32 -14.26 -32.12
N GLU A 287 -14.59 -14.61 -32.23
CA GLU A 287 -15.59 -14.51 -31.18
C GLU A 287 -16.32 -15.85 -31.07
N GLU A 288 -16.61 -16.31 -29.85
CA GLU A 288 -17.47 -17.48 -29.61
C GLU A 288 -18.60 -17.11 -28.65
N ARG A 289 -19.82 -17.59 -28.92
CA ARG A 289 -21.05 -17.27 -28.17
C ARG A 289 -21.83 -18.52 -27.80
N ASP A 290 -22.31 -18.54 -26.56
CA ASP A 290 -23.33 -19.45 -26.06
C ASP A 290 -24.68 -18.77 -26.34
N THR A 291 -25.25 -19.04 -27.51
CA THR A 291 -26.47 -18.37 -27.98
C THR A 291 -27.71 -18.92 -27.30
N ASN A 292 -27.71 -20.21 -26.92
CA ASN A 292 -28.86 -20.89 -26.32
C ASN A 292 -28.87 -20.86 -24.76
N GLY A 293 -27.74 -20.53 -24.12
CA GLY A 293 -27.57 -20.42 -22.67
C GLY A 293 -27.29 -21.73 -21.92
N ASP A 294 -26.86 -22.79 -22.61
CA ASP A 294 -26.63 -24.12 -22.04
C ASP A 294 -25.23 -24.30 -21.41
N GLY A 295 -24.34 -23.30 -21.55
CA GLY A 295 -22.98 -23.32 -21.03
C GLY A 295 -21.94 -23.89 -21.99
N ILE A 296 -22.31 -24.15 -23.24
CA ILE A 296 -21.43 -24.55 -24.35
C ILE A 296 -21.51 -23.43 -25.39
N PHE A 297 -20.36 -23.02 -25.94
CA PHE A 297 -20.39 -22.10 -27.08
C PHE A 297 -20.95 -22.84 -28.31
N ASP A 298 -21.87 -22.23 -29.05
CA ASP A 298 -22.54 -22.86 -30.20
C ASP A 298 -22.39 -22.06 -31.49
N LEU A 299 -21.83 -20.84 -31.40
CA LEU A 299 -21.52 -19.98 -32.53
C LEU A 299 -20.10 -19.46 -32.42
N ARG A 300 -19.32 -19.59 -33.50
CA ARG A 300 -18.00 -18.98 -33.68
C ARG A 300 -18.03 -18.04 -34.87
N ILE A 301 -17.53 -16.83 -34.69
CA ILE A 301 -17.38 -15.80 -35.73
C ILE A 301 -15.90 -15.53 -35.92
N LEU A 302 -15.44 -15.55 -37.18
CA LEU A 302 -14.06 -15.30 -37.57
C LEU A 302 -13.97 -13.97 -38.31
N TYR A 303 -12.95 -13.20 -37.97
CA TYR A 303 -12.75 -11.86 -38.49
C TYR A 303 -11.44 -11.76 -39.28
N GLU A 304 -11.49 -11.08 -40.41
CA GLU A 304 -10.32 -10.69 -41.21
C GLU A 304 -10.41 -9.21 -41.53
N ASN A 305 -9.32 -8.46 -41.26
CA ASN A 305 -9.26 -7.01 -41.49
C ASN A 305 -10.44 -6.23 -40.85
N GLY A 306 -10.93 -6.69 -39.69
CA GLY A 306 -12.05 -6.08 -38.97
C GLY A 306 -13.45 -6.38 -39.54
N GLN A 307 -13.56 -7.20 -40.59
CA GLN A 307 -14.83 -7.65 -41.16
C GLN A 307 -15.08 -9.12 -40.84
N ILE A 308 -16.34 -9.54 -40.78
CA ILE A 308 -16.70 -10.96 -40.65
C ILE A 308 -16.25 -11.66 -41.94
N ALA A 309 -15.35 -12.61 -41.80
CA ALA A 309 -14.91 -13.49 -42.90
C ALA A 309 -15.74 -14.77 -42.94
N ALA A 310 -16.10 -15.28 -41.76
CA ALA A 310 -16.77 -16.56 -41.63
C ALA A 310 -17.55 -16.70 -40.32
N GLN A 311 -18.52 -17.61 -40.32
CA GLN A 311 -19.16 -18.13 -39.12
C GLN A 311 -19.14 -19.66 -39.14
N GLU A 312 -19.18 -20.24 -37.95
CA GLU A 312 -19.26 -21.67 -37.70
C GLU A 312 -20.29 -21.88 -36.59
N ALA A 313 -21.17 -22.87 -36.73
CA ALA A 313 -22.17 -23.18 -35.71
C ALA A 313 -22.20 -24.68 -35.40
N ASP A 314 -22.61 -25.00 -34.17
CA ASP A 314 -23.04 -26.32 -33.72
C ASP A 314 -24.56 -26.25 -33.47
N THR A 315 -25.34 -26.89 -34.34
CA THR A 315 -26.80 -26.87 -34.27
C THR A 315 -27.39 -28.04 -33.50
N ASN A 316 -26.60 -29.08 -33.20
CA ASN A 316 -27.06 -30.31 -32.57
C ASN A 316 -26.57 -30.50 -31.12
N GLY A 317 -25.62 -29.69 -30.66
CA GLY A 317 -25.06 -29.68 -29.31
C GLY A 317 -23.98 -30.74 -29.06
N ASP A 318 -23.38 -31.32 -30.11
CA ASP A 318 -22.31 -32.32 -29.99
C ASP A 318 -20.90 -31.71 -29.85
N ARG A 319 -20.82 -30.37 -29.81
CA ARG A 319 -19.63 -29.51 -29.76
C ARG A 319 -18.83 -29.45 -31.06
N ARG A 320 -19.29 -30.06 -32.14
CA ARG A 320 -18.60 -30.04 -33.43
C ARG A 320 -19.34 -29.08 -34.35
N VAL A 321 -18.58 -28.44 -35.23
CA VAL A 321 -19.18 -27.57 -36.23
C VAL A 321 -19.95 -28.43 -37.23
N ASP A 322 -21.20 -28.06 -37.47
CA ASP A 322 -22.07 -28.68 -38.48
C ASP A 322 -22.58 -27.66 -39.53
N VAL A 323 -22.36 -26.37 -39.30
CA VAL A 323 -22.63 -25.29 -40.26
C VAL A 323 -21.42 -24.39 -40.43
N TRP A 324 -21.01 -24.12 -41.67
CA TRP A 324 -19.99 -23.12 -42.02
C TRP A 324 -20.59 -22.08 -42.94
N VAL A 325 -20.46 -20.81 -42.60
CA VAL A 325 -20.89 -19.68 -43.43
C VAL A 325 -19.67 -18.87 -43.84
N SER A 326 -19.62 -18.43 -45.09
CA SER A 326 -18.56 -17.58 -45.64
C SER A 326 -19.15 -16.24 -46.08
N PHE A 327 -18.40 -15.17 -45.80
CA PHE A 327 -18.79 -13.80 -46.11
C PHE A 327 -17.79 -13.16 -47.09
N HIS A 328 -18.29 -12.31 -47.97
CA HIS A 328 -17.46 -11.48 -48.85
C HIS A 328 -18.04 -10.06 -48.89
N ASN A 329 -17.21 -9.06 -48.59
CA ASN A 329 -17.63 -7.65 -48.48
C ASN A 329 -18.85 -7.42 -47.57
N GLY A 330 -18.96 -8.21 -46.49
CA GLY A 330 -20.06 -8.14 -45.52
C GLY A 330 -21.34 -8.88 -45.92
N GLU A 331 -21.40 -9.48 -47.11
CA GLU A 331 -22.53 -10.30 -47.54
C GLU A 331 -22.24 -11.79 -47.37
N GLN A 332 -23.22 -12.55 -46.90
CA GLN A 332 -23.16 -14.01 -46.93
C GLN A 332 -23.14 -14.48 -48.39
N VAL A 333 -22.14 -15.28 -48.75
CA VAL A 333 -21.95 -15.79 -50.13
C VAL A 333 -22.08 -17.30 -50.22
N GLU A 334 -21.76 -18.03 -49.15
CA GLU A 334 -21.82 -19.49 -49.12
C GLU A 334 -22.20 -19.99 -47.72
N GLN A 335 -22.98 -21.07 -47.67
CA GLN A 335 -23.21 -21.88 -46.46
C GLN A 335 -22.99 -23.35 -46.81
N LEU A 336 -22.27 -24.05 -45.94
CA LEU A 336 -22.00 -25.48 -46.03
C LEU A 336 -22.55 -26.14 -44.77
N GLU A 337 -23.22 -27.28 -44.93
CA GLU A 337 -23.86 -27.99 -43.81
C GLU A 337 -23.45 -29.47 -43.80
N ASP A 338 -23.20 -29.99 -42.60
CA ASP A 338 -23.15 -31.40 -42.27
C ASP A 338 -24.50 -31.84 -41.70
N GLN A 339 -25.42 -32.23 -42.57
CA GLN A 339 -26.81 -32.52 -42.18
C GLN A 339 -26.96 -33.88 -41.49
N ASN A 340 -25.93 -34.72 -41.50
CA ASN A 340 -25.94 -36.04 -40.86
C ASN A 340 -24.97 -36.14 -39.67
N TYR A 341 -24.27 -35.04 -39.34
CA TYR A 341 -23.40 -34.86 -38.18
C TYR A 341 -22.19 -35.81 -38.14
N GLN A 342 -21.68 -36.21 -39.31
CA GLN A 342 -20.55 -37.15 -39.42
C GLN A 342 -19.18 -36.47 -39.56
N GLY A 343 -19.13 -35.14 -39.52
CA GLY A 343 -17.96 -34.29 -39.77
C GLY A 343 -17.66 -34.07 -41.25
N LYS A 344 -18.63 -34.29 -42.14
CA LYS A 344 -18.49 -34.15 -43.59
C LYS A 344 -19.63 -33.32 -44.14
N ILE A 345 -19.34 -32.46 -45.10
CA ILE A 345 -20.35 -31.59 -45.69
C ILE A 345 -21.23 -32.40 -46.64
N THR A 346 -22.54 -32.29 -46.44
CA THR A 346 -23.57 -32.93 -47.28
C THR A 346 -24.37 -31.92 -48.09
N ALA A 347 -24.37 -30.63 -47.75
CA ALA A 347 -25.08 -29.61 -48.51
C ALA A 347 -24.27 -28.32 -48.67
N ARG A 348 -24.46 -27.65 -49.81
CA ARG A 348 -23.92 -26.32 -50.13
C ARG A 348 -25.03 -25.40 -50.62
N TYR A 349 -25.01 -24.16 -50.15
CA TYR A 349 -25.93 -23.10 -50.56
C TYR A 349 -25.11 -21.88 -50.98
N ILE A 350 -25.45 -21.31 -52.15
CA ILE A 350 -24.83 -20.07 -52.64
C ILE A 350 -25.84 -18.94 -52.54
N PHE A 351 -25.37 -17.80 -52.04
CA PHE A 351 -26.20 -16.63 -51.78
C PHE A 351 -25.83 -15.47 -52.70
N LYS A 352 -26.84 -14.68 -53.09
CA LYS A 352 -26.67 -13.39 -53.78
C LYS A 352 -27.75 -12.42 -53.33
N GLY A 353 -27.37 -11.26 -52.79
CA GLY A 353 -28.32 -10.29 -52.24
C GLY A 353 -29.17 -10.86 -51.09
N GLY A 354 -28.58 -11.72 -50.26
CA GLY A 354 -29.24 -12.35 -49.11
C GLY A 354 -30.21 -13.49 -49.45
N GLN A 355 -30.35 -13.88 -50.72
CA GLN A 355 -31.21 -14.97 -51.15
C GLN A 355 -30.39 -16.17 -51.64
N VAL A 356 -30.86 -17.39 -51.38
CA VAL A 356 -30.28 -18.62 -51.93
C VAL A 356 -30.53 -18.65 -53.43
N VAL A 357 -29.47 -18.65 -54.22
CA VAL A 357 -29.51 -18.73 -55.69
C VAL A 357 -29.06 -20.10 -56.22
N SER A 358 -28.39 -20.90 -55.39
CA SER A 358 -28.04 -22.30 -55.71
C SER A 358 -28.05 -23.15 -54.46
N GLN A 359 -28.48 -24.40 -54.61
CA GLN A 359 -28.41 -25.44 -53.59
C GLN A 359 -27.89 -26.73 -54.24
N GLU A 360 -26.88 -27.35 -53.61
CA GLU A 360 -26.23 -28.56 -54.09
C GLU A 360 -26.07 -29.57 -52.95
N GLN A 361 -26.33 -30.85 -53.23
CA GLN A 361 -26.03 -31.95 -52.32
C GLN A 361 -24.62 -32.49 -52.63
N LEU A 362 -23.79 -32.64 -51.60
CA LEU A 362 -22.39 -33.02 -51.73
C LEU A 362 -22.16 -34.47 -51.25
N PRO A 363 -21.26 -35.24 -51.89
CA PRO A 363 -20.96 -36.61 -51.51
C PRO A 363 -19.95 -36.66 -50.35
N ASN A 364 -20.30 -36.11 -49.19
CA ASN A 364 -19.47 -36.07 -47.97
C ASN A 364 -18.12 -35.35 -48.20
N ALA A 365 -18.17 -34.07 -48.57
CA ALA A 365 -16.97 -33.26 -48.79
C ALA A 365 -16.24 -32.90 -47.48
N ASP A 366 -14.95 -32.60 -47.58
CA ASP A 366 -14.16 -32.10 -46.44
C ASP A 366 -14.58 -30.67 -46.08
N PRO A 367 -14.59 -30.32 -44.77
CA PRO A 367 -14.89 -28.96 -44.33
C PRO A 367 -13.88 -27.95 -44.88
N PRO A 368 -14.29 -26.68 -45.11
CA PRO A 368 -13.42 -25.66 -45.70
C PRO A 368 -12.23 -25.29 -44.81
N ARG A 369 -12.29 -25.66 -43.52
CA ARG A 369 -11.26 -25.41 -42.51
C ARG A 369 -11.35 -26.43 -41.38
N ALA A 370 -10.22 -26.66 -40.73
CA ALA A 370 -10.15 -27.49 -39.54
C ALA A 370 -10.64 -26.66 -38.33
N SER A 371 -11.89 -26.88 -37.93
CA SER A 371 -12.51 -26.18 -36.81
C SER A 371 -12.23 -26.93 -35.50
N THR A 372 -11.79 -26.23 -34.46
CA THR A 372 -11.69 -26.82 -33.12
C THR A 372 -13.10 -27.06 -32.55
N PRO A 373 -13.32 -28.15 -31.77
CA PRO A 373 -14.56 -28.32 -31.04
C PRO A 373 -14.87 -27.11 -30.17
N PHE A 374 -16.15 -26.81 -29.98
CA PHE A 374 -16.57 -25.76 -29.09
C PHE A 374 -16.22 -26.09 -27.64
N ALA A 375 -15.72 -25.10 -26.92
CA ALA A 375 -15.38 -25.21 -25.50
C ALA A 375 -16.63 -25.04 -24.64
N ARG A 376 -16.56 -25.53 -23.40
CA ARG A 376 -17.51 -25.10 -22.37
C ARG A 376 -17.12 -23.71 -21.89
N VAL A 377 -18.13 -22.91 -21.55
CA VAL A 377 -17.94 -21.60 -20.92
C VAL A 377 -17.06 -21.72 -19.66
N GLU A 378 -17.33 -22.73 -18.83
CA GLU A 378 -16.57 -22.99 -17.60
C GLU A 378 -15.11 -23.38 -17.87
N GLU A 379 -14.84 -24.11 -18.96
CA GLU A 379 -13.47 -24.48 -19.36
C GLU A 379 -12.67 -23.21 -19.74
N GLU A 380 -13.28 -22.30 -20.50
CA GLU A 380 -12.65 -21.01 -20.82
C GLU A 380 -12.48 -20.14 -19.57
N LEU A 381 -13.49 -20.05 -18.70
CA LEU A 381 -13.39 -19.32 -17.44
C LEU A 381 -12.26 -19.85 -16.55
N GLN A 382 -12.17 -21.16 -16.38
CA GLN A 382 -11.07 -21.78 -15.63
C GLN A 382 -9.73 -21.44 -16.25
N SER A 383 -9.58 -21.54 -17.58
CA SER A 383 -8.32 -21.23 -18.27
C SER A 383 -7.81 -19.80 -18.00
N VAL A 384 -8.73 -18.84 -17.88
CA VAL A 384 -8.38 -17.43 -17.62
C VAL A 384 -8.27 -17.08 -16.14
N THR A 385 -8.88 -17.89 -15.26
CA THR A 385 -8.88 -17.63 -13.82
C THR A 385 -7.84 -18.42 -13.04
N SER A 386 -7.40 -19.58 -13.53
CA SER A 386 -6.38 -20.42 -12.90
C SER A 386 -4.94 -19.89 -13.05
N TYR A 387 -4.74 -18.78 -13.76
CA TYR A 387 -3.43 -18.16 -13.90
C TYR A 387 -3.02 -17.50 -12.58
N VAL A 388 -2.35 -18.28 -11.72
CA VAL A 388 -1.66 -17.79 -10.53
C VAL A 388 -0.29 -17.27 -10.98
N PRO A 389 0.11 -16.02 -10.66
CA PRO A 389 1.44 -15.54 -10.97
C PRO A 389 2.48 -16.49 -10.38
N SER A 390 3.22 -17.20 -11.24
CA SER A 390 4.37 -17.98 -10.79
C SER A 390 5.44 -16.99 -10.33
N ILE A 391 5.67 -16.92 -9.03
CA ILE A 391 6.83 -16.20 -8.49
C ILE A 391 8.04 -17.07 -8.79
N THR A 392 8.66 -16.86 -9.95
CA THR A 392 10.05 -17.25 -10.10
C THR A 392 10.83 -16.42 -9.10
N ASN A 393 11.45 -17.11 -8.14
CA ASN A 393 12.39 -16.55 -7.17
C ASN A 393 13.63 -16.06 -7.92
N ASP A 394 13.50 -14.97 -8.67
CA ASP A 394 14.65 -14.32 -9.27
C ASP A 394 15.32 -13.52 -8.15
N ARG A 395 16.24 -14.20 -7.44
CA ARG A 395 17.18 -13.61 -6.48
C ARG A 395 18.14 -12.68 -7.22
N ARG A 396 17.63 -11.58 -7.77
CA ARG A 396 18.46 -10.41 -8.06
C ARG A 396 18.37 -9.51 -6.84
N THR A 397 19.34 -9.74 -5.96
CA THR A 397 19.87 -8.82 -4.95
C THR A 397 19.04 -7.55 -4.74
N ALA A 398 18.26 -7.55 -3.66
CA ALA A 398 17.74 -6.33 -3.06
C ALA A 398 18.94 -5.49 -2.56
N SER A 399 19.47 -4.64 -3.43
CA SER A 399 20.32 -3.52 -3.04
C SER A 399 19.41 -2.48 -2.41
N THR A 400 19.51 -2.38 -1.09
CA THR A 400 18.97 -1.30 -0.26
C THR A 400 19.24 0.07 -0.91
N LEU A 401 18.22 0.70 -1.49
CA LEU A 401 18.28 2.12 -1.85
C LEU A 401 17.82 2.95 -0.63
N PRO A 402 18.64 3.89 -0.14
CA PRO A 402 18.19 4.92 0.79
C PRO A 402 17.61 6.11 0.00
N GLY A 403 16.46 6.62 0.45
CA GLY A 403 15.83 7.82 -0.13
C GLY A 403 14.60 7.51 -0.97
N MET A 404 13.44 7.37 -0.31
CA MET A 404 12.15 7.61 -0.95
C MET A 404 11.70 9.02 -0.55
N GLU A 405 12.17 10.02 -1.30
CA GLU A 405 11.47 11.30 -1.40
C GLU A 405 10.15 11.03 -2.15
N SER A 406 9.02 11.18 -1.47
CA SER A 406 7.70 11.20 -2.11
C SER A 406 7.47 12.58 -2.70
N GLY A 407 8.05 12.82 -3.87
CA GLY A 407 7.81 13.99 -4.69
C GLY A 407 7.56 13.54 -6.12
N ALA A 408 6.37 13.01 -6.40
CA ALA A 408 5.91 12.80 -7.76
C ALA A 408 4.54 13.46 -7.90
N GLU A 409 4.58 14.71 -8.34
CA GLU A 409 3.47 15.36 -9.03
C GLU A 409 3.01 14.45 -10.16
N ILE A 410 1.75 14.04 -10.12
CA ILE A 410 1.07 13.47 -11.27
C ILE A 410 0.32 14.63 -11.93
N LYS A 411 0.74 14.98 -13.14
CA LYS A 411 0.00 15.85 -14.06
C LYS A 411 -1.27 15.17 -14.56
#